data_AF-A0A535C913-F1
#
_entry.id   AF-A0A535C913-F1
#
_cell.length_a   1.000
_cell.length_b   1.000
_cell.length_c   1.000
_cell.angle_alpha   90.00
_cell.angle_beta   90.00
_cell.angle_gamma   90.00
#
_symmetry.space_group_name_H-M   'P 1'
#
loop_
_entity.id
_entity.type
_entity.pdbx_description
1 polymer ?
#
loop_
_entity_poly.entity_id
_entity_poly.type
_entity_poly.pdbx_seq_one_letter_code
_entity_poly.pdbx_strand_id
1 'polypeptide(L)'
;MADPTELNENGGRHEAPTLSEEFLNALVAELDNDDIVGIILGGSFARGEARPYSDVDIACFVRDAVKLPQKRFFYRSGRLVSVAATNATDIQSRLTNPERAFLFTAGRRRVLLDKDGSVTRLMQEIDAFNWPPLQAVASRNANFYLMIAADHKWVGK
;
A
#
# COMPACT_ATOMS: atom_id res chain seq x y z
N MET A 1 25.12 -1.55 16.90
CA MET A 1 25.62 -2.56 15.94
C MET A 1 24.61 -2.60 14.80
N ALA A 2 25.03 -2.36 13.57
CA ALA A 2 24.13 -2.50 12.41
C ALA A 2 23.83 -3.99 12.18
N ASP A 3 22.60 -4.31 11.79
CA ASP A 3 22.19 -5.67 11.42
C ASP A 3 23.00 -6.10 10.17
N PRO A 4 23.74 -7.22 10.20
CA PRO A 4 24.55 -7.67 9.08
C PRO A 4 23.75 -7.96 7.80
N THR A 5 22.41 -8.02 7.88
CA THR A 5 21.54 -8.13 6.69
C THR A 5 21.27 -6.79 5.97
N GLU A 6 21.73 -5.66 6.52
CA GLU A 6 21.58 -4.33 5.89
C GLU A 6 22.81 -3.89 5.06
N LEU A 7 23.89 -4.67 5.12
CA LEU A 7 25.13 -4.40 4.43
C LEU A 7 25.16 -5.13 3.08
N ASN A 8 25.46 -4.39 2.01
CA ASN A 8 25.77 -4.97 0.71
C ASN A 8 27.12 -5.68 0.75
N GLU A 9 27.48 -6.36 -0.35
CA GLU A 9 28.73 -7.15 -0.48
C GLU A 9 30.01 -6.35 -0.17
N ASN A 10 29.92 -5.01 -0.18
CA ASN A 10 31.01 -4.07 0.10
C ASN A 10 30.90 -3.37 1.47
N GLY A 11 30.00 -3.80 2.37
CA GLY A 11 29.83 -3.18 3.68
C GLY A 11 29.14 -1.81 3.65
N GLY A 12 28.58 -1.40 2.51
CA GLY A 12 27.74 -0.21 2.40
C GLY A 12 26.27 -0.54 2.66
N ARG A 13 25.44 0.44 3.03
CA ARG A 13 23.99 0.21 3.15
C ARG A 13 23.42 -0.21 1.79
N HIS A 14 22.55 -1.22 1.76
CA HIS A 14 21.77 -1.51 0.56
C HIS A 14 20.93 -0.28 0.20
N GLU A 15 21.17 0.29 -0.99
CA GLU A 15 20.28 1.30 -1.55
C GLU A 15 18.96 0.61 -1.91
N ALA A 16 17.84 1.17 -1.45
CA ALA A 16 16.53 0.57 -1.70
C ALA A 16 16.31 0.50 -3.23
N PRO A 17 15.92 -0.66 -3.78
CA PRO A 17 15.62 -0.74 -5.20
C PRO A 17 14.50 0.24 -5.52
N THR A 18 14.68 0.98 -6.61
CA THR A 18 13.69 1.90 -7.13
C THR A 18 12.91 1.24 -8.26
N LEU A 19 11.65 1.67 -8.45
CA LEU A 19 10.87 1.34 -9.64
C LEU A 19 11.12 2.45 -10.66
N SER A 20 11.38 2.07 -11.91
CA SER A 20 11.51 3.06 -12.98
C SER A 20 10.13 3.62 -13.35
N GLU A 21 10.10 4.85 -13.85
CA GLU A 21 8.85 5.47 -14.31
C GLU A 21 8.26 4.71 -15.50
N GLU A 22 9.09 4.14 -16.38
CA GLU A 22 8.65 3.31 -17.50
C GLU A 22 7.90 2.06 -17.02
N PHE A 23 8.40 1.41 -15.96
CA PHE A 23 7.74 0.26 -15.36
C PHE A 23 6.38 0.65 -14.75
N LEU A 24 6.32 1.76 -14.01
CA LEU A 24 5.08 2.24 -13.41
C LEU A 24 4.05 2.65 -14.46
N ASN A 25 4.48 3.37 -15.50
CA ASN A 25 3.63 3.79 -16.60
C ASN A 25 3.07 2.58 -17.38
N ALA A 26 3.88 1.55 -17.60
CA ALA A 26 3.43 0.31 -18.24
C ALA A 26 2.39 -0.43 -17.38
N LEU A 27 2.58 -0.48 -16.05
CA LEU A 27 1.59 -1.05 -15.14
C LEU A 27 0.28 -0.25 -15.12
N VAL A 28 0.36 1.08 -15.09
CA VAL A 28 -0.83 1.94 -15.17
C VAL A 28 -1.59 1.66 -16.46
N ALA A 29 -0.91 1.65 -17.61
CA ALA A 29 -1.54 1.39 -18.90
C ALA A 29 -2.17 -0.01 -18.99
N GLU A 30 -1.59 -1.02 -18.33
CA GLU A 30 -2.15 -2.38 -18.27
C GLU A 30 -3.40 -2.48 -17.38
N LEU A 31 -3.42 -1.75 -16.27
CA LEU A 31 -4.47 -1.86 -15.25
C LEU A 31 -5.65 -0.91 -15.52
N ASP A 32 -5.40 0.20 -16.21
CA ASP A 32 -6.41 1.22 -16.47
C ASP A 32 -7.52 0.70 -17.39
N ASN A 33 -8.76 1.06 -17.04
CA ASN A 33 -9.98 0.81 -17.80
C ASN A 33 -11.08 1.79 -17.33
N ASP A 34 -12.28 1.70 -17.91
CA ASP A 34 -13.38 2.65 -17.68
C ASP A 34 -13.92 2.65 -16.24
N ASP A 35 -13.73 1.54 -15.52
CA ASP A 35 -14.15 1.39 -14.12
C ASP A 35 -13.13 1.99 -13.14
N ILE A 36 -11.86 2.12 -13.54
CA ILE A 36 -10.79 2.72 -12.72
C ILE A 36 -10.90 4.25 -12.75
N VAL A 37 -10.91 4.85 -11.56
CA VAL A 37 -10.82 6.32 -11.37
C VAL A 37 -9.43 6.75 -10.93
N GLY A 38 -8.66 5.87 -10.31
CA GLY A 38 -7.25 6.14 -10.00
C GLY A 38 -6.47 4.92 -9.55
N ILE A 39 -5.15 5.07 -9.54
CA ILE A 39 -4.20 4.01 -9.20
C ILE A 39 -3.13 4.62 -8.30
N ILE A 40 -2.79 3.91 -7.23
CA ILE A 40 -1.72 4.30 -6.31
C ILE A 40 -0.68 3.20 -6.17
N LEU A 41 0.56 3.61 -5.93
CA LEU A 41 1.63 2.77 -5.39
C LEU A 41 1.61 2.89 -3.87
N GLY A 42 1.60 1.73 -3.20
CA GLY A 42 1.74 1.61 -1.76
C GLY A 42 2.98 0.81 -1.37
N GLY A 43 2.91 0.18 -0.20
CA GLY A 43 3.91 -0.79 0.22
C GLY A 43 5.29 -0.19 0.48
N SER A 44 6.30 -1.06 0.47
CA SER A 44 7.69 -0.70 0.78
C SER A 44 8.30 0.24 -0.25
N PHE A 45 7.93 0.11 -1.54
CA PHE A 45 8.39 1.02 -2.59
C PHE A 45 7.91 2.46 -2.38
N ALA A 46 6.64 2.66 -2.01
CA ALA A 46 6.15 4.01 -1.71
C ALA A 46 6.80 4.62 -0.47
N ARG A 47 7.25 3.80 0.49
CA ARG A 47 7.93 4.25 1.72
C ARG A 47 9.44 4.42 1.56
N GLY A 48 10.04 3.95 0.46
CA GLY A 48 11.51 3.92 0.30
C GLY A 48 12.19 2.84 1.13
N GLU A 49 11.44 1.83 1.57
CA GLU A 49 11.89 0.73 2.43
C GLU A 49 11.95 -0.61 1.67
N ALA A 50 11.86 -0.56 0.34
CA ALA A 50 11.89 -1.76 -0.48
C ALA A 50 13.22 -2.51 -0.29
N ARG A 51 13.15 -3.83 -0.37
CA ARG A 51 14.29 -4.75 -0.40
C ARG A 51 14.33 -5.46 -1.76
N PRO A 52 15.43 -6.13 -2.14
CA PRO A 52 15.57 -6.74 -3.47
C PRO A 52 14.38 -7.62 -3.91
N TYR A 53 13.76 -8.32 -2.96
CA TYR A 53 12.62 -9.22 -3.20
C TYR A 53 11.27 -8.65 -2.76
N SER A 54 11.18 -7.35 -2.47
CA SER A 54 9.89 -6.71 -2.20
C SER A 54 8.97 -6.79 -3.41
N ASP A 55 7.69 -7.04 -3.15
CA ASP A 55 6.62 -6.95 -4.12
C ASP A 55 6.21 -5.49 -4.37
N VAL A 56 5.54 -5.28 -5.50
CA VAL A 56 4.98 -3.99 -5.91
C VAL A 56 3.50 -3.97 -5.52
N ASP A 57 3.16 -3.20 -4.49
CA ASP A 57 1.78 -3.03 -4.03
C ASP A 57 1.07 -1.92 -4.82
N ILE A 58 0.06 -2.30 -5.58
CA ILE A 58 -0.81 -1.40 -6.32
C ILE A 58 -2.22 -1.48 -5.74
N ALA A 59 -2.85 -0.31 -5.54
CA ALA A 59 -4.28 -0.24 -5.29
C ALA A 59 -4.98 0.52 -6.42
N CYS A 60 -5.99 -0.12 -7.01
CA CYS A 60 -6.87 0.46 -8.02
C CYS A 60 -8.14 0.97 -7.35
N PHE A 61 -8.42 2.26 -7.48
CA PHE A 61 -9.67 2.86 -7.09
C PHE A 61 -10.67 2.69 -8.22
N VAL A 62 -11.76 1.97 -7.94
CA VAL A 62 -12.88 1.81 -8.86
C VAL A 62 -14.01 2.77 -8.49
N ARG A 63 -14.91 3.05 -9.44
CA ARG A 63 -16.16 3.76 -9.15
C ARG A 63 -17.00 3.02 -8.11
N ASP A 64 -17.71 3.74 -7.25
CA ASP A 64 -18.50 3.15 -6.15
C ASP A 64 -19.56 2.13 -6.60
N ALA A 65 -20.13 2.30 -7.81
CA ALA A 65 -21.13 1.39 -8.36
C ALA A 65 -20.54 0.05 -8.85
N VAL A 66 -19.21 -0.04 -8.97
CA VAL A 66 -18.50 -1.21 -9.49
C VAL A 66 -18.19 -2.17 -8.34
N LYS A 67 -18.53 -3.45 -8.53
CA LYS A 67 -18.16 -4.49 -7.58
C LYS A 67 -16.64 -4.61 -7.51
N LEU A 68 -16.07 -4.52 -6.30
CA LEU A 68 -14.64 -4.66 -6.09
C LEU A 68 -14.14 -6.01 -6.62
N PRO A 69 -13.22 -6.03 -7.61
CA PRO A 69 -12.62 -7.27 -8.06
C PRO A 69 -11.76 -7.89 -6.96
N GLN A 70 -11.56 -9.21 -7.03
CA GLN A 70 -10.70 -9.92 -6.09
C GLN A 70 -9.24 -9.45 -6.22
N LYS A 71 -8.51 -9.54 -5.11
CA LYS A 71 -7.07 -9.26 -5.10
C LYS A 71 -6.35 -10.18 -6.08
N ARG A 72 -5.48 -9.61 -6.91
CA ARG A 72 -4.72 -10.31 -7.95
C ARG A 72 -3.23 -10.26 -7.67
N PHE A 73 -2.53 -11.29 -8.13
CA PHE A 73 -1.08 -11.38 -8.09
C PHE A 73 -0.56 -11.82 -9.46
N PHE A 74 0.51 -11.18 -9.93
CA PHE A 74 1.19 -11.59 -11.17
C PHE A 74 2.63 -11.11 -11.17
N TYR A 75 3.45 -11.65 -12.08
CA TYR A 75 4.82 -11.20 -12.26
C TYR A 75 4.95 -10.24 -13.43
N ARG A 76 5.72 -9.16 -13.24
CA ARG A 76 6.09 -8.21 -14.29
C ARG A 76 7.57 -7.86 -14.15
N SER A 77 8.34 -8.06 -15.22
CA SER A 77 9.80 -7.79 -15.23
C SER A 77 10.55 -8.39 -14.03
N GLY A 78 10.22 -9.64 -13.68
CA GLY A 78 10.85 -10.35 -12.55
C GLY A 78 10.38 -9.94 -11.15
N ARG A 79 9.39 -9.03 -11.03
CA ARG A 79 8.83 -8.59 -9.75
C ARG A 79 7.42 -9.12 -9.54
N LEU A 80 7.10 -9.53 -8.31
CA LEU A 80 5.73 -9.85 -7.91
C LEU A 80 4.95 -8.54 -7.77
N VAL A 81 3.79 -8.46 -8.41
CA VAL A 81 2.85 -7.33 -8.34
C VAL A 81 1.59 -7.80 -7.64
N SER A 82 1.23 -7.09 -6.57
CA SER A 82 0.05 -7.31 -5.72
C SER A 82 -0.94 -6.20 -6.05
N VAL A 83 -2.08 -6.54 -6.67
CA VAL A 83 -3.12 -5.55 -7.05
C VAL A 83 -4.36 -5.77 -6.22
N ALA A 84 -4.71 -4.79 -5.41
CA ALA A 84 -5.97 -4.73 -4.69
C ALA A 84 -6.90 -3.69 -5.31
N ALA A 85 -8.21 -3.91 -5.22
CA ALA A 85 -9.20 -2.90 -5.60
C ALA A 85 -9.92 -2.35 -4.38
N THR A 86 -10.25 -1.07 -4.43
CA THR A 86 -11.03 -0.36 -3.42
C THR A 86 -11.81 0.78 -4.08
N ASN A 87 -12.62 1.50 -3.33
CA ASN A 87 -13.25 2.74 -3.78
C ASN A 87 -13.03 3.82 -2.71
N ALA A 88 -13.23 5.08 -3.08
CA ALA A 88 -12.93 6.18 -2.17
C ALA A 88 -13.84 6.18 -0.93
N THR A 89 -15.11 5.86 -1.13
CA THR A 89 -16.14 5.83 -0.08
C THR A 89 -15.81 4.80 1.01
N ASP A 90 -15.33 3.62 0.65
CA ASP A 90 -14.90 2.57 1.59
C ASP A 90 -13.73 3.03 2.45
N ILE A 91 -12.75 3.71 1.85
CA ILE A 91 -11.59 4.22 2.58
C ILE A 91 -12.02 5.32 3.55
N GLN A 92 -12.84 6.27 3.10
CA GLN A 92 -13.38 7.32 3.96
C GLN A 92 -14.16 6.74 5.15
N SER A 93 -15.02 5.75 4.92
CA SER A 93 -15.73 5.05 6.00
C SER A 93 -14.76 4.39 6.99
N ARG A 94 -13.66 3.78 6.51
CA ARG A 94 -12.64 3.17 7.38
C ARG A 94 -11.85 4.19 8.17
N LEU A 95 -11.64 5.40 7.66
CA LEU A 95 -11.00 6.49 8.41
C LEU A 95 -11.85 6.96 9.59
N THR A 96 -13.18 6.85 9.51
CA THR A 96 -14.07 7.13 10.66
C THR A 96 -14.06 6.03 11.72
N ASN A 97 -13.48 4.86 11.43
CA ASN A 97 -13.35 3.76 12.38
C ASN A 97 -11.93 3.73 12.97
N PRO A 98 -11.72 4.18 14.22
CA PRO A 98 -10.39 4.24 14.82
C PRO A 98 -9.68 2.88 14.93
N GLU A 99 -10.42 1.78 14.97
CA GLU A 99 -9.84 0.43 15.05
C GLU A 99 -9.19 -0.02 13.74
N ARG A 100 -9.54 0.63 12.61
CA ARG A 100 -9.08 0.26 11.27
C ARG A 100 -8.38 1.40 10.54
N ALA A 101 -8.58 2.64 10.97
CA ALA A 101 -7.99 3.83 10.37
C ALA A 101 -6.45 3.72 10.27
N PHE A 102 -5.80 3.06 11.25
CA PHE A 102 -4.35 2.87 11.25
C PHE A 102 -3.80 2.13 10.03
N LEU A 103 -4.58 1.21 9.46
CA LEU A 103 -4.20 0.46 8.25
C LEU A 103 -4.07 1.40 7.03
N PHE A 104 -4.74 2.54 7.08
CA PHE A 104 -4.78 3.51 6.00
C PHE A 104 -3.93 4.74 6.30
N THR A 105 -3.68 5.11 7.54
CA THR A 105 -2.93 6.33 7.86
C THR A 105 -1.44 6.10 8.11
N ALA A 106 -0.98 4.86 8.28
CA ALA A 106 0.43 4.56 8.59
C ALA A 106 1.37 4.45 7.35
N GLY A 107 0.85 4.56 6.13
CA GLY A 107 1.63 4.30 4.91
C GLY A 107 1.75 5.51 4.00
N ARG A 108 2.98 5.79 3.52
CA ARG A 108 3.17 6.68 2.37
C ARG A 108 2.58 6.04 1.12
N ARG A 109 1.93 6.86 0.29
CA ARG A 109 1.35 6.45 -1.00
C ARG A 109 1.79 7.42 -2.08
N ARG A 110 1.91 6.92 -3.30
CA ARG A 110 2.16 7.73 -4.48
C ARG A 110 1.00 7.54 -5.45
N VAL A 111 0.35 8.62 -5.83
CA VAL A 111 -0.67 8.61 -6.89
C VAL A 111 0.04 8.41 -8.23
N LEU A 112 -0.39 7.40 -8.99
CA LEU A 112 0.12 7.08 -10.34
C LEU A 112 -0.89 7.48 -11.43
N LEU A 113 -2.18 7.38 -11.12
CA LEU A 113 -3.29 7.80 -11.97
C LEU A 113 -4.39 8.40 -11.09
N ASP A 114 -4.98 9.50 -11.55
CA ASP A 114 -6.17 10.10 -10.94
C ASP A 114 -6.94 10.87 -12.02
N LYS A 115 -8.05 10.29 -12.47
CA LYS A 115 -8.79 10.81 -13.63
C LYS A 115 -9.67 12.01 -13.29
N ASP A 116 -10.15 12.09 -12.04
CA ASP A 116 -11.13 13.08 -11.60
C ASP A 116 -10.69 13.88 -10.36
N GLY A 117 -9.50 13.61 -9.83
CA GLY A 117 -8.94 14.30 -8.66
C GLY A 117 -9.42 13.73 -7.32
N SER A 118 -10.32 12.74 -7.32
CA SER A 118 -10.88 12.17 -6.10
C SER A 118 -9.83 11.43 -5.27
N VAL A 119 -8.92 10.71 -5.92
CA VAL A 119 -7.89 9.94 -5.23
C VAL A 119 -6.86 10.86 -4.59
N THR A 120 -6.44 11.92 -5.28
CA THR A 120 -5.52 12.93 -4.74
C THR A 120 -6.13 13.64 -3.54
N ARG A 121 -7.40 14.05 -3.61
CA ARG A 121 -8.12 14.63 -2.47
C ARG A 121 -8.16 13.66 -1.29
N LEU A 122 -8.49 12.39 -1.53
CA LEU A 122 -8.52 11.38 -0.46
C LEU A 122 -7.15 11.16 0.18
N MET A 123 -6.07 11.13 -0.61
CA MET A 123 -4.71 11.01 -0.05
C MET A 123 -4.36 12.22 0.82
N GLN A 124 -4.75 13.43 0.41
CA GLN A 124 -4.57 14.64 1.22
C GLN A 124 -5.37 14.58 2.53
N GLU A 125 -6.60 14.06 2.50
CA GLU A 125 -7.41 13.84 3.71
C GLU A 125 -6.75 12.84 4.67
N ILE A 126 -6.17 11.76 4.13
CA ILE A 126 -5.42 10.77 4.90
C ILE A 126 -4.16 11.39 5.52
N ASP A 127 -3.41 12.21 4.76
CA ASP A 127 -2.20 12.86 5.24
C ASP A 127 -2.50 13.93 6.31
N ALA A 128 -3.65 14.62 6.18
CA ALA A 128 -4.15 15.58 7.17
C ALA A 128 -4.82 14.91 8.38
N PHE A 129 -4.99 13.59 8.37
CA PHE A 129 -5.72 12.89 9.42
C PHE A 129 -5.01 13.00 10.77
N ASN A 130 -5.66 13.68 11.71
CA ASN A 130 -5.11 13.93 13.04
C ASN A 130 -5.34 12.73 13.98
N TRP A 131 -4.27 12.01 14.26
CA TRP A 131 -4.21 10.81 15.10
C TRP A 131 -4.50 10.93 16.61
N PRO A 132 -4.10 12.01 17.32
CA PRO A 132 -4.13 12.07 18.79
C PRO A 132 -5.48 11.72 19.44
N PRO A 133 -6.66 12.12 18.91
CA PRO A 133 -7.95 11.74 19.51
C PRO A 133 -8.25 10.23 19.43
N LEU A 134 -7.65 9.52 18.48
CA LEU A 134 -7.98 8.12 18.17
C LEU A 134 -6.84 7.14 18.51
N GLN A 135 -5.66 7.67 18.89
CA GLN A 135 -4.43 6.92 19.08
C GLN A 135 -4.56 5.80 20.11
N ALA A 136 -5.18 6.06 21.27
CA ALA A 136 -5.29 5.06 22.33
C ALA A 136 -6.13 3.83 21.92
N VAL A 137 -7.19 4.03 21.14
CA VAL A 137 -8.06 2.95 20.64
C VAL A 137 -7.37 2.18 19.52
N ALA A 138 -6.73 2.88 18.59
CA ALA A 138 -5.99 2.30 17.49
C ALA A 138 -4.77 1.48 17.97
N SER A 139 -3.98 1.98 18.92
CA SER A 139 -2.81 1.26 19.47
C SER A 139 -3.19 -0.05 20.16
N ARG A 140 -4.34 -0.10 20.86
CA ARG A 140 -4.86 -1.33 21.47
C ARG A 140 -5.17 -2.39 20.40
N ASN A 141 -5.76 -1.98 19.28
CA ASN A 141 -6.16 -2.87 18.19
C ASN A 141 -5.01 -3.26 17.27
N ALA A 142 -4.03 -2.39 17.03
CA ALA A 142 -2.84 -2.71 16.22
C ALA A 142 -2.04 -3.88 16.81
N ASN A 143 -1.89 -3.94 18.14
CA ASN A 143 -1.23 -5.07 18.82
C ASN A 143 -1.98 -6.39 18.59
N PHE A 144 -3.32 -6.35 18.61
CA PHE A 144 -4.14 -7.52 18.34
C PHE A 144 -4.01 -8.00 16.88
N TYR A 145 -3.99 -7.08 15.91
CA TYR A 145 -3.75 -7.41 14.51
C TYR A 145 -2.33 -7.94 14.26
N LEU A 146 -1.31 -7.39 14.91
CA LEU A 146 0.06 -7.90 14.83
C LEU A 146 0.16 -9.32 15.40
N MET A 147 -0.53 -9.61 16.51
CA MET A 147 -0.62 -10.95 17.08
C MET A 147 -1.27 -11.94 16.10
N ILE A 148 -2.43 -11.60 15.51
CA ILE A 148 -3.10 -12.44 14.50
C ILE A 148 -2.22 -12.64 13.25
N ALA A 149 -1.57 -11.59 12.76
CA ALA A 149 -0.70 -11.67 11.59
C ALA A 149 0.57 -12.49 11.87
N ALA A 150 1.06 -12.51 13.11
CA ALA A 150 2.17 -13.35 13.55
C ALA A 150 1.74 -14.82 13.68
N ASP A 151 0.56 -15.11 14.25
CA ASP A 151 0.04 -16.47 14.40
C ASP A 151 -0.28 -17.13 13.06
N HIS A 152 -0.76 -16.37 12.05
CA HIS A 152 -0.97 -16.91 10.70
C HIS A 152 0.32 -17.25 9.94
N LYS A 153 1.50 -16.83 10.43
CA LYS A 153 2.80 -17.26 9.90
C LYS A 153 3.34 -18.52 10.59
N TRP A 154 2.66 -19.03 11.62
CA TRP A 154 3.03 -20.25 12.33
C TRP A 154 1.94 -21.32 12.20
N VAL A 155 1.72 -21.80 10.98
CA VAL A 155 1.19 -23.15 10.76
C VAL A 155 2.32 -23.97 10.16
N GLY A 156 3.30 -24.29 11.02
CA GLY A 156 4.30 -25.30 10.73
C GLY A 156 3.60 -26.65 10.62
N LYS A 157 3.58 -27.21 9.42
CA LYS A 157 3.63 -28.66 9.21
C LYS A 157 5.00 -29.00 8.64
#